data_AF-A0A1H1BE88-F1
#
_entry.id   AF-A0A1H1BE88-F1
#
_cell.length_a   1.000
_cell.length_b   1.000
_cell.length_c   1.000
_cell.angle_alpha   90.00
_cell.angle_beta   90.00
_cell.angle_gamma   90.00
#
_symmetry.space_group_name_H-M   'P 1'
#
loop_
_entity.id
_entity.type
_entity.pdbx_description
1 polymer ?
#
loop_
_entity_poly.entity_id
_entity_poly.type
_entity_poly.pdbx_seq_one_letter_code
_entity_poly.pdbx_strand_id
1 'polypeptide(L)'
;MTETTATTSRRPLATFRLTRQVALAWIVVAVVGFFAFAYAFGHVLAAFRGVPLEPIVLGPSPPPAAAAWGLVSLALVALVVVAHEWLHGLFMARYGGSPTFGVGSSYFLFPYAYAETEVTSYTRTEMLVVLLAPFVGITSGGLVLLAVYPSPILVVALAANAAGSIGDLWMAAALLQYPRDVRVAGLPDEAAQGFAVYGPATSETPRVERPGQPVLSSVVVGTVGTFALLASGLLVGVLGSLAFGSGTVFVGEGSWLLFRHERQSDGSVHLELGATLVLVLSMAGGVLWAGLQRVRGTLEP
;
A
#
# COMPACT_ATOMS: atom_id res chain seq x y z
N MET A 1 -14.36 45.92 -3.82
CA MET A 1 -13.13 45.85 -4.60
C MET A 1 -12.30 44.71 -4.01
N THR A 2 -12.81 43.48 -4.01
CA THR A 2 -12.61 42.44 -5.06
C THR A 2 -11.14 42.22 -5.40
N GLU A 3 -10.42 41.56 -4.49
CA GLU A 3 -9.12 40.94 -4.75
C GLU A 3 -9.37 39.51 -5.24
N THR A 4 -9.94 39.42 -6.45
CA THR A 4 -10.21 38.16 -7.15
C THR A 4 -9.40 38.16 -8.44
N THR A 5 -8.07 38.08 -8.38
CA THR A 5 -7.24 37.72 -9.55
C THR A 5 -5.76 37.59 -9.17
N ALA A 6 -5.30 36.39 -8.86
CA ALA A 6 -3.89 36.00 -9.05
C ALA A 6 -3.72 34.46 -9.03
N THR A 7 -4.58 33.73 -9.74
CA THR A 7 -4.21 32.37 -10.20
C THR A 7 -3.23 32.52 -11.36
N THR A 8 -2.07 33.12 -11.08
CA THR A 8 -0.94 33.17 -12.00
C THR A 8 -0.49 31.73 -12.23
N SER A 9 -0.75 31.23 -13.43
CA SER A 9 0.01 30.30 -14.27
C SER A 9 1.37 29.79 -13.78
N ARG A 10 1.50 29.32 -12.53
CA ARG A 10 2.73 28.69 -12.06
C ARG A 10 2.82 27.32 -12.69
N ARG A 11 3.83 27.13 -13.53
CA ARG A 11 4.19 25.83 -14.08
C ARG A 11 4.49 24.88 -12.89
N PRO A 12 3.84 23.70 -12.82
CA PRO A 12 4.13 22.76 -11.76
C PRO A 12 5.57 22.25 -11.88
N LEU A 13 6.26 22.09 -10.75
CA LEU A 13 7.58 21.46 -10.70
C LEU A 13 7.50 19.99 -11.08
N ALA A 14 6.41 19.34 -10.69
CA ALA A 14 6.10 17.97 -11.06
C ALA A 14 4.59 17.75 -11.07
N THR A 15 4.16 16.85 -11.95
CA THR A 15 2.78 16.37 -12.02
C THR A 15 2.78 14.86 -11.87
N PHE A 16 1.84 14.38 -11.07
CA PHE A 16 1.62 12.97 -10.83
C PHE A 16 0.22 12.66 -11.30
N ARG A 17 0.12 11.85 -12.36
CA ARG A 17 -1.15 11.47 -12.98
C ARG A 17 -1.48 10.04 -12.60
N LEU A 18 -2.72 9.81 -12.18
CA LEU A 18 -3.24 8.48 -11.97
C LEU A 18 -3.59 7.86 -13.33
N THR A 19 -2.62 7.18 -13.94
CA THR A 19 -2.85 6.46 -15.20
C THR A 19 -3.37 5.04 -14.93
N ARG A 20 -3.95 4.38 -15.94
CA ARG A 20 -4.38 2.97 -15.84
C ARG A 20 -3.25 2.04 -15.41
N GLN A 21 -2.04 2.27 -15.90
CA GLN A 21 -0.88 1.44 -15.55
C GLN A 21 -0.48 1.63 -14.09
N VAL A 22 -0.50 2.87 -13.59
CA VAL A 22 -0.23 3.16 -12.17
C VAL A 22 -1.31 2.56 -11.28
N ALA A 23 -2.59 2.72 -11.65
CA ALA A 23 -3.71 2.14 -10.92
C ALA A 23 -3.61 0.60 -10.85
N LEU A 24 -3.30 -0.06 -11.97
CA LEU A 24 -3.11 -1.51 -12.00
C LEU A 24 -1.90 -1.95 -11.15
N ALA A 25 -0.78 -1.24 -11.24
CA ALA A 25 0.39 -1.50 -10.42
C ALA A 25 0.06 -1.36 -8.92
N TRP A 26 -0.66 -0.31 -8.53
CA TRP A 26 -1.10 -0.13 -7.15
C TRP A 26 -2.06 -1.22 -6.70
N ILE A 27 -2.98 -1.69 -7.54
CA ILE A 27 -3.84 -2.82 -7.19
C ILE A 27 -3.00 -4.08 -6.92
N VAL A 28 -2.04 -4.40 -7.79
CA VAL A 28 -1.16 -5.55 -7.59
C VAL A 28 -0.37 -5.42 -6.28
N VAL A 29 0.23 -4.25 -6.05
CA VAL A 29 1.00 -3.99 -4.82
C VAL A 29 0.09 -3.98 -3.59
N ALA A 30 -1.15 -3.52 -3.68
CA ALA A 30 -2.13 -3.53 -2.60
C ALA A 30 -2.60 -4.95 -2.27
N VAL A 31 -2.88 -5.78 -3.27
CA VAL A 31 -3.23 -7.20 -3.05
C VAL A 31 -2.08 -7.94 -2.40
N VAL A 32 -0.86 -7.82 -2.95
CA VAL A 32 0.34 -8.43 -2.35
C VAL A 32 0.60 -7.87 -0.95
N GLY A 33 0.48 -6.56 -0.80
CA GLY A 33 0.66 -5.84 0.46
C GLY A 33 -0.34 -6.28 1.52
N PHE A 34 -1.59 -6.54 1.16
CA PHE A 34 -2.61 -7.07 2.07
C PHE A 34 -2.16 -8.38 2.70
N PHE A 35 -1.70 -9.35 1.91
CA PHE A 35 -1.22 -10.62 2.45
C PHE A 35 0.07 -10.46 3.26
N ALA A 36 0.98 -9.58 2.83
CA ALA A 36 2.21 -9.28 3.56
C ALA A 36 1.92 -8.67 4.94
N PHE A 37 1.02 -7.68 5.00
CA PHE A 37 0.60 -7.04 6.24
C PHE A 37 -0.24 -7.99 7.11
N ALA A 38 -1.12 -8.80 6.52
CA ALA A 38 -1.86 -9.82 7.27
C ALA A 38 -0.91 -10.81 7.95
N TYR A 39 0.15 -11.24 7.25
CA TYR A 39 1.18 -12.10 7.82
C TYR A 39 1.96 -11.37 8.94
N ALA A 40 2.38 -10.12 8.72
CA ALA A 40 3.08 -9.32 9.73
C ALA A 40 2.22 -9.08 10.99
N PHE A 41 0.95 -8.70 10.84
CA PHE A 41 0.04 -8.55 11.97
C PHE A 41 -0.36 -9.89 12.59
N GLY A 42 -0.31 -10.98 11.84
CA GLY A 42 -0.40 -12.35 12.37
C GLY A 42 0.72 -12.65 13.36
N HIS A 43 1.96 -12.28 13.03
CA HIS A 43 3.10 -12.35 13.98
C HIS A 43 2.88 -11.49 15.22
N VAL A 44 2.36 -10.27 15.06
CA VAL A 44 2.04 -9.39 16.20
C VAL A 44 0.96 -10.02 17.09
N LEU A 45 -0.09 -10.59 16.48
CA LEU A 45 -1.14 -11.30 17.21
C LEU A 45 -0.59 -12.52 17.96
N ALA A 46 0.27 -13.31 17.32
CA ALA A 46 0.92 -14.46 17.94
C ALA A 46 1.79 -14.02 19.14
N ALA A 47 2.56 -12.93 18.98
CA ALA A 47 3.34 -12.33 20.06
C ALA A 47 2.47 -11.87 21.24
N PHE A 48 1.33 -11.20 20.99
CA PHE A 48 0.40 -10.82 22.06
C PHE A 48 -0.26 -12.01 22.76
N ARG A 49 -0.40 -13.14 22.06
CA ARG A 49 -0.90 -14.40 22.64
C ARG A 49 0.20 -15.22 23.35
N GLY A 50 1.47 -14.83 23.22
CA GLY A 50 2.61 -15.57 23.77
C GLY A 50 2.86 -16.92 23.08
N VAL A 51 2.45 -17.08 21.83
CA VAL A 51 2.61 -18.32 21.05
C VAL A 51 3.42 -18.05 19.78
N PRO A 52 4.16 -19.03 19.24
CA PRO A 52 4.74 -18.89 17.92
C PRO A 52 3.64 -18.80 16.86
N LEU A 53 3.94 -18.17 15.72
CA LEU A 53 3.05 -18.23 14.57
C LEU A 53 3.12 -19.65 13.98
N GLU A 54 2.12 -20.47 14.29
CA GLU A 54 1.94 -21.78 13.65
C GLU A 54 1.58 -21.63 12.17
N PRO A 55 1.78 -22.68 11.34
CA PRO A 55 1.27 -22.69 9.97
C PRO A 55 -0.19 -22.24 9.93
N ILE A 56 -0.53 -21.36 8.98
CA ILE A 56 -1.90 -20.86 8.84
C ILE A 56 -2.75 -22.03 8.33
N VAL A 57 -3.57 -22.59 9.22
CA VAL A 57 -4.50 -23.67 8.89
C VAL A 57 -5.86 -23.09 8.56
N LEU A 58 -6.29 -23.27 7.31
CA LEU A 58 -7.63 -22.96 6.85
C LEU A 58 -8.44 -24.26 6.86
N GLY A 59 -9.28 -24.44 7.87
CA GLY A 59 -10.17 -25.60 7.99
C GLY A 59 -11.31 -25.56 6.96
N PRO A 60 -11.86 -26.73 6.58
CA PRO A 60 -13.05 -26.80 5.75
C PRO A 60 -14.22 -26.13 6.48
N SER A 61 -14.75 -25.06 5.91
CA SER A 61 -15.90 -24.35 6.47
C SER A 61 -17.15 -24.67 5.64
N PRO A 62 -18.27 -25.10 6.25
CA PRO A 62 -19.49 -25.34 5.50
C PRO A 62 -19.95 -24.03 4.81
N PRO A 63 -20.58 -24.09 3.61
CA PRO A 63 -20.86 -22.90 2.81
C PRO A 63 -21.56 -21.75 3.55
N PRO A 64 -22.54 -21.99 4.45
CA PRO A 64 -23.17 -20.90 5.21
C PRO A 64 -22.21 -20.21 6.19
N ALA A 65 -21.32 -20.96 6.85
CA ALA A 65 -20.33 -20.41 7.76
C ALA A 65 -19.26 -19.63 6.99
N ALA A 66 -18.79 -20.16 5.86
CA ALA A 66 -17.88 -19.45 4.96
C ALA A 66 -18.48 -18.13 4.45
N ALA A 67 -19.75 -18.15 4.04
CA ALA A 67 -20.48 -16.94 3.61
C ALA A 67 -20.64 -15.93 4.74
N ALA A 68 -20.95 -16.37 5.97
CA ALA A 68 -21.05 -15.49 7.13
C ALA A 68 -19.71 -14.82 7.46
N TRP A 69 -18.61 -15.58 7.50
CA TRP A 69 -17.27 -15.02 7.70
C TRP A 69 -16.84 -14.08 6.58
N GLY A 70 -17.19 -14.40 5.33
CA GLY A 70 -16.99 -13.53 4.18
C GLY A 70 -17.74 -12.21 4.32
N LEU A 71 -19.02 -12.25 4.71
CA LEU A 71 -19.84 -11.05 4.91
C LEU A 71 -19.32 -10.18 6.06
N VAL A 72 -18.95 -10.80 7.19
CA VAL A 72 -18.36 -10.10 8.34
C VAL A 72 -17.04 -9.43 7.95
N SER A 73 -16.19 -10.13 7.20
CA SER A 73 -14.92 -9.58 6.72
C SER A 73 -15.15 -8.41 5.75
N LEU A 74 -16.12 -8.54 4.83
CA LEU A 74 -16.48 -7.49 3.88
C LEU A 74 -17.03 -6.25 4.61
N ALA A 75 -17.91 -6.44 5.59
CA ALA A 75 -18.47 -5.35 6.39
C ALA A 75 -17.36 -4.63 7.19
N LEU A 76 -16.40 -5.37 7.73
CA LEU A 76 -15.27 -4.80 8.45
C LEU A 76 -14.34 -4.02 7.53
N VAL A 77 -14.04 -4.53 6.34
CA VAL A 77 -13.26 -3.81 5.33
C VAL A 77 -13.98 -2.53 4.92
N ALA A 78 -15.29 -2.57 4.69
CA ALA A 78 -16.08 -1.38 4.37
C ALA A 78 -16.03 -0.34 5.50
N LEU A 79 -16.11 -0.77 6.77
CA LEU A 79 -15.97 0.12 7.92
C LEU A 79 -14.57 0.75 7.98
N VAL A 80 -13.52 -0.02 7.71
CA VAL A 80 -12.14 0.48 7.63
C VAL A 80 -12.01 1.53 6.53
N VAL A 81 -12.58 1.29 5.35
CA VAL A 81 -12.57 2.27 4.24
C VAL A 81 -13.27 3.57 4.65
N VAL A 82 -14.43 3.49 5.30
CA VAL A 82 -15.14 4.67 5.80
C VAL A 82 -14.29 5.43 6.82
N ALA A 83 -13.71 4.74 7.79
CA ALA A 83 -12.83 5.36 8.79
C ALA A 83 -11.57 5.97 8.15
N HIS A 84 -11.04 5.34 7.11
CA HIS A 84 -9.86 5.75 6.38
C HIS A 84 -10.12 7.09 5.67
N GLU A 85 -11.17 7.16 4.84
CA GLU A 85 -11.54 8.41 4.18
C GLU A 85 -11.95 9.49 5.18
N TRP A 86 -12.65 9.13 6.25
CA TRP A 86 -13.02 10.09 7.28
C TRP A 86 -11.80 10.74 7.92
N LEU A 87 -10.71 9.99 8.19
CA LEU A 87 -9.46 10.55 8.70
C LEU A 87 -8.80 11.49 7.69
N HIS A 88 -8.75 11.11 6.41
CA HIS A 88 -8.30 12.02 5.34
C HIS A 88 -9.10 13.34 5.38
N GLY A 89 -10.43 13.26 5.37
CA GLY A 89 -11.33 14.41 5.42
C GLY A 89 -11.18 15.25 6.68
N LEU A 90 -11.02 14.62 7.85
CA LEU A 90 -10.80 15.30 9.14
C LEU A 90 -9.55 16.18 9.10
N PHE A 91 -8.43 15.65 8.60
CA PHE A 91 -7.19 16.42 8.52
C PHE A 91 -7.23 17.45 7.40
N MET A 92 -7.89 17.18 6.28
CA MET A 92 -8.15 18.20 5.26
C MET A 92 -8.95 19.37 5.83
N ALA A 93 -10.04 19.11 6.54
CA ALA A 93 -10.83 20.14 7.23
C ALA A 93 -10.02 20.91 8.26
N ARG A 94 -9.17 20.22 9.04
CA ARG A 94 -8.27 20.85 10.01
C ARG A 94 -7.31 21.85 9.37
N TYR A 95 -6.96 21.68 8.10
CA TYR A 95 -6.09 22.58 7.34
C TYR A 95 -6.85 23.54 6.40
N GLY A 96 -8.14 23.73 6.64
CA GLY A 96 -8.98 24.71 5.93
C GLY A 96 -9.71 24.15 4.72
N GLY A 97 -9.56 22.85 4.42
CA GLY A 97 -10.29 22.14 3.38
C GLY A 97 -11.80 22.10 3.62
N SER A 98 -12.60 22.16 2.56
CA SER A 98 -13.99 21.68 2.55
C SER A 98 -14.01 20.24 2.02
N PRO A 99 -13.85 19.19 2.86
CA PRO A 99 -13.78 17.82 2.36
C PRO A 99 -15.14 17.39 1.79
N THR A 100 -15.12 16.91 0.56
CA THR A 100 -16.23 16.21 -0.09
C THR A 100 -15.89 14.74 -0.18
N PHE A 101 -16.81 13.89 0.26
CA PHE A 101 -16.63 12.44 0.23
C PHE A 101 -17.34 11.89 -0.99
N GLY A 102 -16.65 11.06 -1.76
CA GLY A 102 -17.18 10.40 -2.94
C GLY A 102 -16.88 8.91 -2.94
N VAL A 103 -17.64 8.17 -3.73
CA VAL A 103 -17.28 6.83 -4.17
C VAL A 103 -17.02 6.94 -5.67
N GLY A 104 -15.75 6.87 -6.05
CA GLY A 104 -15.30 6.83 -7.44
C GLY A 104 -15.18 5.39 -7.91
N SER A 105 -15.19 5.20 -9.22
CA SER A 105 -14.66 3.97 -9.83
C SER A 105 -13.45 4.36 -10.66
N SER A 106 -12.26 3.86 -10.31
CA SER A 106 -11.08 4.10 -11.13
C SER A 106 -11.12 3.11 -12.28
N TYR A 107 -11.38 3.62 -13.48
CA TYR A 107 -11.34 2.86 -14.73
C TYR A 107 -12.10 1.51 -14.69
N PHE A 108 -13.25 1.47 -14.00
CA PHE A 108 -14.11 0.28 -13.88
C PHE A 108 -13.52 -0.93 -13.12
N LEU A 109 -12.38 -0.81 -12.45
CA LEU A 109 -11.70 -1.95 -11.82
C LEU A 109 -12.12 -2.19 -10.35
N PHE A 110 -12.22 -1.16 -9.52
CA PHE A 110 -12.76 -1.24 -8.14
C PHE A 110 -13.36 0.10 -7.69
N PRO A 111 -14.42 0.09 -6.84
CA PRO A 111 -14.85 1.30 -6.15
C PRO A 111 -13.73 1.74 -5.20
N TYR A 112 -13.32 3.00 -5.30
CA TYR A 112 -12.47 3.64 -4.30
C TYR A 112 -13.27 4.77 -3.68
N ALA A 113 -13.27 4.85 -2.37
CA ALA A 113 -13.77 6.03 -1.70
C ALA A 113 -12.65 7.08 -1.74
N TYR A 114 -13.03 8.35 -1.80
CA TYR A 114 -12.06 9.45 -1.77
C TYR A 114 -12.62 10.61 -0.98
N ALA A 115 -11.72 11.35 -0.35
CA ALA A 115 -11.98 12.69 0.16
C ALA A 115 -11.24 13.71 -0.72
N GLU A 116 -11.98 14.62 -1.34
CA GLU A 116 -11.48 15.74 -2.13
C GLU A 116 -11.78 17.05 -1.42
N THR A 117 -11.18 18.16 -1.84
CA THR A 117 -11.39 19.45 -1.17
C THR A 117 -11.22 20.64 -2.10
N GLU A 118 -11.99 21.70 -1.87
CA GLU A 118 -11.94 22.93 -2.67
C GLU A 118 -10.76 23.86 -2.29
N VAL A 119 -9.95 23.51 -1.28
CA VAL A 119 -8.75 24.31 -0.97
C VAL A 119 -7.76 24.25 -2.13
N THR A 120 -7.36 25.44 -2.56
CA THR A 120 -6.51 25.68 -3.74
C THR A 120 -5.09 25.14 -3.61
N SER A 121 -4.55 24.95 -2.40
CA SER A 121 -3.29 24.21 -2.19
C SER A 121 -2.92 23.97 -0.71
N TYR A 122 -2.40 22.79 -0.41
CA TYR A 122 -1.79 22.44 0.88
C TYR A 122 -0.28 22.70 0.87
N THR A 123 0.31 23.00 2.02
CA THR A 123 1.76 22.86 2.18
C THR A 123 2.16 21.39 2.13
N ARG A 124 3.42 21.10 1.81
CA ARG A 124 3.97 19.73 1.86
C ARG A 124 3.69 19.03 3.19
N THR A 125 3.89 19.71 4.31
CA THR A 125 3.74 19.10 5.63
C THR A 125 2.28 18.79 5.95
N GLU A 126 1.35 19.69 5.62
CA GLU A 126 -0.08 19.46 5.79
C GLU A 126 -0.54 18.25 4.96
N MET A 127 -0.12 18.19 3.70
CA MET A 127 -0.43 17.05 2.84
C MET A 127 0.17 15.75 3.37
N LEU A 128 1.40 15.76 3.90
CA LEU A 128 1.97 14.57 4.55
C LEU A 128 1.14 14.10 5.75
N VAL A 129 0.61 15.01 6.55
CA VAL A 129 -0.27 14.65 7.68
C VAL A 129 -1.56 14.03 7.17
N VAL A 130 -2.20 14.63 6.16
CA VAL A 130 -3.41 14.07 5.53
C VAL A 130 -3.14 12.65 5.05
N LEU A 131 -2.13 12.45 4.20
CA LEU A 131 -1.80 11.14 3.62
C LEU A 131 -1.48 10.07 4.67
N LEU A 132 -0.75 10.42 5.74
CA LEU A 132 -0.32 9.45 6.74
C LEU A 132 -1.35 9.21 7.84
N ALA A 133 -2.36 10.08 7.98
CA ALA A 133 -3.31 10.02 9.08
C ALA A 133 -4.07 8.68 9.16
N PRO A 134 -4.61 8.12 8.07
CA PRO A 134 -5.32 6.84 8.17
C PRO A 134 -4.39 5.67 8.49
N PHE A 135 -3.22 5.60 7.83
CA PHE A 135 -2.24 4.55 8.10
C PHE A 135 -1.82 4.58 9.57
N VAL A 136 -1.41 5.73 10.08
CA VAL A 136 -0.94 5.87 11.47
C VAL A 136 -2.10 5.68 12.45
N GLY A 137 -3.21 6.37 12.26
CA GLY A 137 -4.34 6.40 13.19
C GLY A 137 -5.03 5.04 13.33
N ILE A 138 -5.43 4.43 12.22
CA ILE A 138 -6.13 3.14 12.24
C ILE A 138 -5.18 2.02 12.64
N THR A 139 -3.93 2.04 12.19
CA THR A 139 -2.97 0.99 12.58
C THR A 139 -2.62 1.07 14.07
N SER A 140 -2.31 2.25 14.60
CA SER A 140 -2.01 2.39 16.02
C SER A 140 -3.21 2.06 16.91
N GLY A 141 -4.40 2.57 16.58
CA GLY A 141 -5.63 2.23 17.30
C GLY A 141 -5.97 0.75 17.21
N GLY A 142 -5.83 0.15 16.03
CA GLY A 142 -6.07 -1.28 15.83
C GLY A 142 -5.04 -2.16 16.52
N LEU A 143 -3.77 -1.74 16.64
CA LEU A 143 -2.74 -2.45 17.42
C LEU A 143 -3.05 -2.41 18.93
N VAL A 144 -3.50 -1.26 19.45
CA VAL A 144 -3.97 -1.15 20.84
C VAL A 144 -5.18 -2.08 21.06
N LEU A 145 -6.14 -2.07 20.14
CA LEU A 145 -7.31 -2.95 20.21
C LEU A 145 -6.90 -4.44 20.11
N LEU A 146 -5.93 -4.77 19.26
CA LEU A 146 -5.40 -6.13 19.12
C LEU A 146 -4.69 -6.61 20.40
N ALA A 147 -4.02 -5.70 21.12
CA ALA A 147 -3.40 -6.03 22.40
C ALA A 147 -4.43 -6.32 23.50
N VAL A 148 -5.55 -5.58 23.51
CA VAL A 148 -6.65 -5.77 24.49
C VAL A 148 -7.55 -6.95 24.10
N TYR A 149 -7.79 -7.15 22.81
CA TYR A 149 -8.63 -8.20 22.26
C TYR A 149 -7.92 -8.92 21.10
N PRO A 150 -7.05 -9.90 21.40
CA PRO A 150 -6.22 -10.59 20.41
C PRO A 150 -7.06 -11.49 19.48
N SER A 151 -7.62 -10.90 18.41
CA SER A 151 -8.53 -11.57 17.48
C SER A 151 -8.01 -11.57 16.03
N PRO A 152 -8.12 -12.69 15.28
CA PRO A 152 -7.71 -12.74 13.88
C PRO A 152 -8.53 -11.82 12.97
N ILE A 153 -9.74 -11.45 13.37
CA ILE A 153 -10.58 -10.55 12.57
C ILE A 153 -9.97 -9.14 12.48
N LEU A 154 -9.27 -8.70 13.53
CA LEU A 154 -8.58 -7.42 13.56
C LEU A 154 -7.35 -7.41 12.65
N VAL A 155 -6.72 -8.58 12.44
CA VAL A 155 -5.62 -8.73 11.47
C VAL A 155 -6.12 -8.41 10.06
N VAL A 156 -7.32 -8.87 9.69
CA VAL A 156 -7.94 -8.55 8.39
C VAL A 156 -8.19 -7.04 8.24
N ALA A 157 -8.74 -6.40 9.27
CA ALA A 157 -8.97 -4.94 9.26
C ALA A 157 -7.67 -4.14 9.12
N LEU A 158 -6.66 -4.49 9.92
CA LEU A 158 -5.35 -3.83 9.92
C LEU A 158 -4.63 -4.03 8.58
N ALA A 159 -4.67 -5.24 8.01
CA ALA A 159 -4.11 -5.55 6.71
C ALA A 159 -4.82 -4.78 5.59
N ALA A 160 -6.15 -4.67 5.64
CA ALA A 160 -6.93 -3.90 4.68
C ALA A 160 -6.57 -2.40 4.73
N ASN A 161 -6.47 -1.81 5.93
CA ASN A 161 -6.03 -0.42 6.09
C ASN A 161 -4.63 -0.19 5.52
N ALA A 162 -3.67 -1.06 5.88
CA ALA A 162 -2.29 -0.93 5.45
C ALA A 162 -2.14 -1.09 3.93
N ALA A 163 -2.87 -2.03 3.33
CA ALA A 163 -2.93 -2.22 1.89
C ALA A 163 -3.60 -1.03 1.17
N GLY A 164 -4.71 -0.51 1.70
CA GLY A 164 -5.39 0.68 1.18
C GLY A 164 -4.52 1.93 1.22
N SER A 165 -3.64 2.03 2.22
CA SER A 165 -2.71 3.16 2.39
C SER A 165 -1.51 3.13 1.44
N ILE A 166 -1.33 2.13 0.57
CA ILE A 166 -0.12 2.04 -0.27
C ILE A 166 0.01 3.24 -1.22
N GLY A 167 -1.10 3.72 -1.78
CA GLY A 167 -1.12 4.94 -2.59
C GLY A 167 -0.67 6.16 -1.79
N ASP A 168 -1.19 6.31 -0.57
CA ASP A 168 -0.87 7.42 0.32
C ASP A 168 0.59 7.41 0.76
N LEU A 169 1.10 6.24 1.14
CA LEU A 169 2.50 6.04 1.53
C LEU A 169 3.44 6.34 0.36
N TRP A 170 3.09 5.92 -0.85
CA TRP A 170 3.85 6.24 -2.05
C TRP A 170 3.85 7.74 -2.33
N MET A 171 2.69 8.40 -2.24
CA MET A 171 2.57 9.84 -2.43
C MET A 171 3.34 10.61 -1.36
N ALA A 172 3.26 10.19 -0.10
CA ALA A 172 4.03 10.76 1.00
C ALA A 172 5.55 10.62 0.74
N ALA A 173 6.01 9.44 0.32
CA ALA A 173 7.40 9.20 -0.04
C ALA A 173 7.86 10.07 -1.24
N ALA A 174 6.99 10.28 -2.23
CA ALA A 174 7.26 11.18 -3.35
C ALA A 174 7.39 12.64 -2.89
N LEU A 175 6.47 13.12 -2.04
CA LEU A 175 6.51 14.46 -1.47
C LEU A 175 7.74 14.69 -0.60
N LEU A 176 8.25 13.65 0.07
CA LEU A 176 9.44 13.76 0.91
C LEU A 176 10.70 14.22 0.14
N GLN A 177 10.73 14.02 -1.18
CA GLN A 177 11.83 14.41 -2.07
C GLN A 177 11.85 15.92 -2.41
N TYR A 178 10.77 16.62 -2.09
CA TYR A 178 10.64 18.06 -2.33
C TYR A 178 10.95 18.88 -1.07
N PRO A 179 11.42 20.13 -1.23
CA PRO A 179 11.59 21.09 -0.13
C PRO A 179 10.30 21.32 0.68
N ARG A 180 10.42 21.83 1.91
CA ARG A 180 9.27 22.04 2.83
C ARG A 180 8.32 23.16 2.39
N ASP A 181 8.81 24.09 1.60
CA ASP A 181 8.13 25.28 1.10
C ASP A 181 7.36 25.06 -0.21
N VAL A 182 7.37 23.83 -0.76
CA VAL A 182 6.50 23.47 -1.88
C VAL A 182 5.04 23.38 -1.44
N ARG A 183 4.16 23.66 -2.39
CA ARG A 183 2.70 23.49 -2.25
C ARG A 183 2.21 22.34 -3.11
N VAL A 184 1.16 21.66 -2.65
CA VAL A 184 0.52 20.53 -3.33
C VAL A 184 -0.92 20.92 -3.63
N ALA A 185 -1.35 20.73 -4.88
CA ALA A 185 -2.73 20.95 -5.30
C ALA A 185 -3.14 19.93 -6.36
N GLY A 186 -4.41 19.96 -6.77
CA GLY A 186 -4.90 19.20 -7.92
C GLY A 186 -4.16 19.54 -9.21
N LEU A 187 -4.32 18.70 -10.23
CA LEU A 187 -3.74 18.98 -11.55
C LEU A 187 -4.37 20.25 -12.17
N PRO A 188 -3.61 21.03 -12.97
CA PRO A 188 -4.17 22.16 -13.72
C PRO A 188 -5.22 21.77 -14.78
N ASP A 189 -5.20 20.49 -15.17
CA ASP A 189 -6.12 19.90 -16.12
C ASP A 189 -7.22 19.16 -15.33
N GLU A 190 -8.38 19.79 -15.20
CA GLU A 190 -9.51 19.28 -14.41
C GLU A 190 -10.04 17.93 -14.91
N ALA A 191 -9.74 17.54 -16.16
CA ALA A 191 -10.14 16.24 -16.71
C ALA A 191 -9.23 15.07 -16.26
N ALA A 192 -8.08 15.37 -15.66
CA ALA A 192 -7.10 14.37 -15.24
C ALA A 192 -7.07 14.20 -13.72
N GLN A 193 -7.13 12.95 -13.24
CA GLN A 193 -6.94 12.65 -11.83
C GLN A 193 -5.46 12.65 -11.45
N GLY A 194 -5.14 13.27 -10.32
CA GLY A 194 -3.79 13.32 -9.77
C GLY A 194 -3.51 14.62 -9.02
N PHE A 195 -2.23 14.89 -8.78
CA PHE A 195 -1.78 16.08 -8.07
C PHE A 195 -0.55 16.70 -8.71
N ALA A 196 -0.33 17.97 -8.43
CA ALA A 196 0.81 18.76 -8.86
C ALA A 196 1.54 19.35 -7.66
N VAL A 197 2.87 19.45 -7.79
CA VAL A 197 3.75 20.09 -6.82
C VAL A 197 4.22 21.42 -7.39
N TYR A 198 4.07 22.48 -6.62
CA TYR A 198 4.36 23.86 -7.00
C TYR A 198 5.48 24.42 -6.12
N GLY A 199 6.49 25.02 -6.76
CA GLY A 199 7.61 25.64 -6.07
C GLY A 199 7.35 27.10 -5.65
N PRO A 200 8.22 27.64 -4.79
CA PRO A 200 8.35 29.09 -4.61
C PRO A 200 8.67 29.77 -5.95
N ALA A 201 8.22 31.00 -6.14
CA ALA A 201 8.39 31.77 -7.39
C ALA A 201 9.86 31.96 -7.83
N THR A 202 10.82 31.75 -6.93
CA THR A 202 12.25 32.04 -7.11
C THR A 202 13.14 30.80 -7.10
N SER A 203 12.57 29.59 -6.99
CA SER A 203 13.35 28.36 -6.86
C SER A 203 13.40 27.59 -8.18
N GLU A 204 14.56 27.60 -8.83
CA GLU A 204 14.82 26.80 -10.04
C GLU A 204 15.15 25.33 -9.74
N THR A 205 15.55 25.00 -8.51
CA THR A 205 15.95 23.64 -8.12
C THR A 205 14.77 22.85 -7.51
N PRO A 206 14.25 21.81 -8.18
CA PRO A 206 12.96 21.20 -7.86
C PRO A 206 13.00 20.09 -6.80
N ARG A 207 14.18 19.55 -6.44
CA ARG A 207 14.31 18.44 -5.47
C ARG A 207 15.44 18.67 -4.49
N VAL A 208 15.27 18.12 -3.28
CA VAL A 208 16.36 18.02 -2.30
C VAL A 208 17.26 16.87 -2.74
N GLU A 209 18.39 17.17 -3.38
CA GLU A 209 19.39 16.15 -3.68
C GLU A 209 20.03 15.68 -2.37
N ARG A 210 19.69 14.46 -1.95
CA ARG A 210 20.39 13.79 -0.84
C ARG A 210 21.34 12.75 -1.41
N PRO A 211 22.64 12.81 -1.08
CA PRO A 211 23.58 11.79 -1.52
C PRO A 211 23.10 10.40 -1.05
N GLY A 212 23.08 9.44 -1.98
CA GLY A 212 22.63 8.06 -1.73
C GLY A 212 21.12 7.80 -1.84
N GLN A 213 20.27 8.83 -1.90
CA GLN A 213 18.82 8.64 -2.08
C GLN A 213 18.45 7.91 -3.38
N PRO A 214 19.07 8.20 -4.55
CA PRO A 214 18.75 7.46 -5.77
C PRO A 214 19.04 5.96 -5.62
N VAL A 215 20.20 5.60 -5.06
CA VAL A 215 20.59 4.20 -4.81
C VAL A 215 19.61 3.54 -3.85
N LEU A 216 19.29 4.18 -2.72
CA LEU A 216 18.34 3.64 -1.75
C LEU A 216 16.95 3.44 -2.38
N SER A 217 16.46 4.41 -3.16
CA SER A 217 15.17 4.30 -3.83
C SER A 217 15.15 3.16 -4.84
N SER A 218 16.24 2.95 -5.60
CA SER A 218 16.38 1.80 -6.48
C SER A 218 16.38 0.48 -5.70
N VAL A 219 17.09 0.39 -4.58
CA VAL A 219 17.08 -0.83 -3.74
C VAL A 219 15.69 -1.12 -3.22
N VAL A 220 14.97 -0.12 -2.73
CA VAL A 220 13.59 -0.27 -2.23
C VAL A 220 12.65 -0.71 -3.35
N VAL A 221 12.69 -0.04 -4.50
CA VAL A 221 11.84 -0.39 -5.66
C VAL A 221 12.13 -1.81 -6.13
N GLY A 222 13.41 -2.19 -6.25
CA GLY A 222 13.78 -3.56 -6.62
C GLY A 222 13.35 -4.59 -5.58
N THR A 223 13.45 -4.27 -4.29
CA THR A 223 13.01 -5.15 -3.19
C THR A 223 11.51 -5.40 -3.26
N VAL A 224 10.71 -4.34 -3.37
CA VAL A 224 9.25 -4.42 -3.50
C VAL A 224 8.86 -5.14 -4.80
N GLY A 225 9.53 -4.83 -5.91
CA GLY A 225 9.29 -5.48 -7.20
C GLY A 225 9.58 -6.98 -7.16
N THR A 226 10.73 -7.40 -6.62
CA THR A 226 11.07 -8.81 -6.46
C THR A 226 10.10 -9.51 -5.53
N PHE A 227 9.74 -8.90 -4.40
CA PHE A 227 8.73 -9.46 -3.49
C PHE A 227 7.37 -9.66 -4.19
N ALA A 228 6.89 -8.65 -4.92
CA ALA A 228 5.62 -8.73 -5.65
C ALA A 228 5.65 -9.80 -6.74
N LEU A 229 6.77 -9.96 -7.44
CA LEU A 229 6.96 -11.02 -8.42
C LEU A 229 6.95 -12.41 -7.78
N LEU A 230 7.67 -12.60 -6.67
CA LEU A 230 7.68 -13.86 -5.93
C LEU A 230 6.28 -14.21 -5.42
N ALA A 231 5.60 -13.26 -4.75
CA ALA A 231 4.26 -13.46 -4.23
C ALA A 231 3.24 -13.78 -5.33
N SER A 232 3.29 -13.05 -6.45
CA SER A 232 2.40 -13.28 -7.59
C SER A 232 2.67 -14.64 -8.25
N GLY A 233 3.94 -15.02 -8.40
CA GLY A 233 4.33 -16.32 -8.95
C GLY A 233 3.85 -17.49 -8.08
N LEU A 234 3.99 -17.36 -6.75
CA LEU A 234 3.47 -18.34 -5.79
C LEU A 234 1.95 -18.45 -5.87
N LEU A 235 1.24 -17.32 -5.93
CA LEU A 235 -0.21 -17.29 -6.08
C LEU A 235 -0.66 -18.00 -7.36
N VAL A 236 -0.03 -17.70 -8.50
CA VAL A 236 -0.31 -18.38 -9.78
C VAL A 236 -0.02 -19.88 -9.68
N GLY A 237 1.08 -20.27 -9.03
CA GLY A 237 1.41 -21.68 -8.79
C GLY A 237 0.34 -22.40 -7.97
N VAL A 238 -0.15 -21.78 -6.88
CA VAL A 238 -1.24 -22.32 -6.05
C VAL A 238 -2.52 -22.47 -6.87
N LEU A 239 -2.95 -21.42 -7.56
CA LEU A 239 -4.17 -21.45 -8.38
C LEU A 239 -4.07 -22.50 -9.50
N GLY A 240 -2.91 -22.62 -10.14
CA GLY A 240 -2.65 -23.66 -11.15
C GLY A 240 -2.71 -25.07 -10.56
N SER A 241 -2.11 -25.28 -9.39
CA SER A 241 -2.16 -26.57 -8.69
C SER A 241 -3.58 -26.93 -8.24
N LEU A 242 -4.38 -25.94 -7.82
CA LEU A 242 -5.80 -26.15 -7.49
C LEU A 242 -6.64 -26.49 -8.72
N ALA A 243 -6.37 -25.85 -9.86
CA ALA A 243 -7.13 -26.04 -11.09
C ALA A 243 -6.80 -27.35 -11.82
N PHE A 244 -5.53 -27.74 -11.84
CA PHE A 244 -5.03 -28.83 -12.70
C PHE A 244 -4.21 -29.90 -11.96
N GLY A 245 -3.93 -29.71 -10.68
CA GLY A 245 -3.02 -30.55 -9.90
C GLY A 245 -3.65 -31.12 -8.63
N SER A 246 -2.79 -31.39 -7.65
CA SER A 246 -3.21 -31.90 -6.34
C SER A 246 -3.77 -30.83 -5.41
N GLY A 247 -3.70 -29.56 -5.78
CA GLY A 247 -3.95 -28.43 -4.88
C GLY A 247 -2.84 -28.25 -3.85
N THR A 248 -1.64 -28.77 -4.11
CA THR A 248 -0.49 -28.74 -3.20
C THR A 248 0.69 -28.09 -3.93
N VAL A 249 1.39 -27.16 -3.29
CA VAL A 249 2.57 -26.47 -3.82
C VAL A 249 3.62 -26.36 -2.73
N PHE A 250 4.80 -26.88 -2.99
CA PHE A 250 5.95 -26.80 -2.09
C PHE A 250 7.13 -26.19 -2.83
N VAL A 251 7.74 -25.17 -2.23
CA VAL A 251 8.96 -24.53 -2.75
C VAL A 251 9.96 -24.45 -1.59
N GLY A 252 10.95 -25.34 -1.64
CA GLY A 252 12.00 -25.47 -0.62
C GLY A 252 11.59 -26.26 0.61
N GLU A 253 12.55 -26.54 1.49
CA GLU A 253 12.36 -27.28 2.75
C GLU A 253 13.32 -26.78 3.85
N GLY A 254 12.93 -26.96 5.11
CA GLY A 254 13.75 -26.57 6.27
C GLY A 254 14.14 -25.09 6.25
N SER A 255 15.44 -24.80 6.40
CA SER A 255 15.96 -23.42 6.34
C SER A 255 15.85 -22.76 4.97
N TRP A 256 15.58 -23.54 3.92
CA TRP A 256 15.39 -23.08 2.54
C TRP A 256 13.91 -23.10 2.12
N LEU A 257 12.99 -23.33 3.06
CA LEU A 257 11.58 -23.17 2.79
C LEU A 257 11.32 -21.75 2.28
N LEU A 258 10.66 -21.65 1.13
CA LEU A 258 10.15 -20.39 0.59
C LEU A 258 8.65 -20.30 0.85
N PHE A 259 7.94 -21.38 0.51
CA PHE A 259 6.49 -21.42 0.59
C PHE A 259 6.00 -22.87 0.60
N ARG A 260 5.00 -23.15 1.42
CA ARG A 260 4.27 -24.42 1.46
C ARG A 260 2.77 -24.11 1.49
N HIS A 261 2.07 -24.64 0.51
CA HIS A 261 0.62 -24.73 0.44
C HIS A 261 0.26 -26.20 0.36
N GLU A 262 -0.25 -26.76 1.45
CA GLU A 262 -0.58 -28.18 1.52
C GLU A 262 -2.06 -28.39 1.74
N ARG A 263 -2.72 -29.11 0.83
CA ARG A 263 -4.11 -29.52 0.99
C ARG A 263 -4.15 -30.91 1.62
N GLN A 264 -4.73 -31.01 2.81
CA GLN A 264 -4.87 -32.27 3.51
C GLN A 264 -6.09 -33.08 3.03
N SER A 265 -6.09 -34.37 3.36
CA SER A 265 -7.19 -35.30 3.02
C SER A 265 -8.52 -34.97 3.71
N ASP A 266 -8.47 -34.28 4.86
CA ASP A 266 -9.65 -33.80 5.57
C ASP A 266 -10.25 -32.51 4.96
N GLY A 267 -9.62 -31.97 3.91
CA GLY A 267 -10.02 -30.74 3.24
C GLY A 267 -9.45 -29.47 3.84
N SER A 268 -8.65 -29.54 4.90
CA SER A 268 -7.92 -28.39 5.44
C SER A 268 -6.75 -27.98 4.52
N VAL A 269 -6.37 -26.71 4.58
CA VAL A 269 -5.21 -26.17 3.84
C VAL A 269 -4.22 -25.59 4.82
N HIS A 270 -2.97 -26.03 4.73
CA HIS A 270 -1.85 -25.57 5.53
C HIS A 270 -1.00 -24.62 4.71
N LEU A 271 -0.80 -23.41 5.22
CA LEU A 271 0.01 -22.37 4.61
C LEU A 271 1.19 -22.04 5.50
N GLU A 272 2.40 -22.18 4.96
CA GLU A 272 3.64 -21.84 5.65
C GLU A 272 4.52 -20.99 4.74
N LEU A 273 5.04 -19.89 5.29
CA LEU A 273 5.88 -18.94 4.57
C LEU A 273 7.27 -18.94 5.20
N GLY A 274 8.28 -19.18 4.37
CA GLY A 274 9.68 -19.04 4.75
C GLY A 274 10.10 -17.57 4.77
N ALA A 275 9.57 -16.82 5.74
CA ALA A 275 9.69 -15.36 5.79
C ALA A 275 11.14 -14.86 5.65
N THR A 276 12.08 -15.54 6.31
CA THR A 276 13.51 -15.20 6.21
C THR A 276 14.03 -15.30 4.78
N LEU A 277 13.76 -16.41 4.08
CA LEU A 277 14.23 -16.60 2.72
C LEU A 277 13.53 -15.62 1.76
N VAL A 278 12.23 -15.40 1.92
CA VAL A 278 11.48 -14.40 1.13
C VAL A 278 12.09 -13.00 1.30
N LEU A 279 12.41 -12.60 2.53
CA LEU A 279 13.04 -11.31 2.81
C LEU A 279 14.44 -11.22 2.18
N VAL A 280 15.27 -12.26 2.33
CA VAL A 280 16.63 -12.31 1.76
C VAL A 280 16.59 -12.21 0.24
N LEU A 281 15.73 -12.99 -0.44
CA LEU A 281 15.60 -12.95 -1.89
C LEU A 281 15.09 -11.60 -2.39
N SER A 282 14.11 -11.03 -1.67
CA SER A 282 13.58 -9.71 -2.01
C SER A 282 14.66 -8.63 -1.88
N MET A 283 15.40 -8.61 -0.77
CA MET A 283 16.51 -7.66 -0.57
C MET A 283 17.63 -7.85 -1.59
N ALA A 284 18.00 -9.09 -1.92
CA ALA A 284 18.99 -9.39 -2.94
C ALA A 284 18.54 -8.89 -4.32
N GLY A 285 17.28 -9.08 -4.69
CA GLY A 285 16.68 -8.51 -5.90
C GLY A 285 16.74 -6.98 -5.93
N GLY A 286 16.50 -6.33 -4.79
CA GLY A 286 16.69 -4.89 -4.61
C GLY A 286 18.11 -4.41 -4.91
N VAL A 287 19.10 -5.06 -4.32
CA VAL A 287 20.53 -4.74 -4.53
C VAL A 287 20.93 -4.96 -5.99
N LEU A 288 20.52 -6.08 -6.60
CA LEU A 288 20.79 -6.38 -8.00
C LEU A 288 20.15 -5.35 -8.94
N TRP A 289 18.91 -4.96 -8.69
CA TRP A 289 18.22 -3.93 -9.47
C TRP A 289 18.94 -2.58 -9.41
N ALA A 290 19.37 -2.16 -8.22
CA ALA A 290 20.14 -0.94 -8.05
C ALA A 290 21.49 -0.99 -8.79
N GLY A 291 22.18 -2.14 -8.76
CA GLY A 291 23.41 -2.37 -9.52
C GLY A 291 23.17 -2.26 -11.03
N LEU A 292 22.12 -2.91 -11.54
CA LEU A 292 21.77 -2.90 -12.97
C LEU A 292 21.43 -1.49 -13.47
N GLN A 293 20.66 -0.73 -12.69
CA GLN A 293 20.32 0.66 -13.03
C GLN A 293 21.56 1.55 -13.08
N ARG A 294 22.52 1.33 -12.17
CA ARG A 294 23.79 2.06 -12.18
C ARG A 294 24.62 1.74 -13.42
N VAL A 295 24.68 0.47 -13.83
CA VAL A 295 25.39 0.04 -15.05
C VAL A 295 24.71 0.61 -16.31
N ARG A 296 23.38 0.57 -16.40
CA ARG A 296 22.65 1.19 -17.52
C ARG A 296 22.90 2.69 -17.63
N GLY A 297 22.84 3.41 -16.51
CA GLY A 297 23.11 4.86 -16.49
C GLY A 297 24.55 5.23 -16.88
N THR A 298 25.50 4.28 -16.86
CA THR A 298 26.86 4.51 -17.38
C THR A 298 27.02 4.16 -18.86
N LEU A 299 26.06 3.47 -19.46
CA LEU A 299 26.10 3.01 -20.86
C LEU A 299 25.24 3.86 -21.80
N GLU A 300 24.31 4.65 -21.27
CA GLU A 300 23.54 5.64 -22.03
C GLU A 300 24.26 7.01 -21.93
N PRO A 301 24.86 7.52 -23.02
CA PRO A 301 25.56 8.82 -23.04
C PRO A 301 24.62 10.03 -23.01
#